data_AF-A0A172TXB4-F1
#
_entry.id   AF-A0A172TXB4-F1
#
_cell.length_a   1.000
_cell.length_b   1.000
_cell.length_c   1.000
_cell.angle_alpha   90.00
_cell.angle_beta   90.00
_cell.angle_gamma   90.00
#
_symmetry.space_group_name_H-M   'P 1'
#
loop_
_entity.id
_entity.type
_entity.pdbx_description
1 polymer ?
#
loop_
_entity_poly.entity_id
_entity_poly.type
_entity_poly.pdbx_seq_one_letter_code
_entity_poly.pdbx_strand_id
1 'polypeptide(L)'
;MQYMDAVVTFLILVIKIISMLIIGWAALVLGYGFLKHQLTSHRSSLQEVRTHYVQALLLALEVLVAGGVLLTILHPSLNDIGKLAAIIVLRIVIKKSLNRSLQYKTGSF
;
A
#
# COMPACT_ATOMS: atom_id res chain seq x y z
N MET A 1 0.93 -16.79 35.04
CA MET A 1 0.19 -16.83 33.76
C MET A 1 -0.53 -15.50 33.49
N GLN A 2 -1.38 -14.97 34.40
CA GLN A 2 -2.13 -13.72 34.20
C GLN A 2 -1.30 -12.46 33.85
N TYR A 3 -0.06 -12.34 34.33
CA TYR A 3 0.82 -11.21 34.01
C TYR A 3 1.35 -11.22 32.58
N MET A 4 1.54 -12.39 31.97
CA MET A 4 2.08 -12.49 30.61
C MET A 4 1.05 -12.05 29.57
N ASP A 5 -0.22 -12.38 29.80
CA ASP A 5 -1.32 -12.00 28.90
C ASP A 5 -1.55 -10.49 28.88
N ALA A 6 -1.43 -9.83 30.04
CA ALA A 6 -1.56 -8.38 30.15
C ALA A 6 -0.47 -7.63 29.36
N VAL A 7 0.78 -8.09 29.46
CA VAL A 7 1.92 -7.49 28.75
C VAL A 7 1.79 -7.69 27.23
N VAL A 8 1.41 -8.89 26.79
CA VAL A 8 1.20 -9.19 25.36
C VAL A 8 0.06 -8.33 24.79
N THR A 9 -1.04 -8.20 25.52
CA THR A 9 -2.19 -7.39 25.09
C THR A 9 -1.82 -5.91 24.98
N PHE A 10 -1.07 -5.38 25.96
CA PHE A 10 -0.57 -4.01 25.92
C PHE A 10 0.33 -3.76 24.71
N LEU A 11 1.22 -4.71 24.40
CA LEU A 11 2.11 -4.63 23.23
C LEU A 11 1.32 -4.61 21.92
N ILE A 12 0.34 -5.49 21.77
CA ILE A 12 -0.54 -5.55 20.60
C ILE A 12 -1.30 -4.24 20.42
N LEU A 13 -1.78 -3.64 21.51
CA LEU A 13 -2.51 -2.37 21.47
C LEU A 13 -1.62 -1.22 20.99
N VAL A 14 -0.38 -1.14 21.45
CA VAL A 14 0.59 -0.12 20.99
C VAL A 14 0.89 -0.30 19.50
N ILE A 15 1.14 -1.52 19.05
CA ILE A 15 1.40 -1.82 17.63
C ILE A 15 0.19 -1.47 16.76
N LYS A 16 -1.04 -1.75 17.23
CA LYS A 16 -2.29 -1.37 16.55
C LYS A 16 -2.38 0.13 16.34
N ILE A 17 -2.18 0.92 17.39
CA ILE A 17 -2.30 2.38 17.32
C ILE A 17 -1.25 2.96 16.34
N ILE A 18 0.00 2.52 16.46
CA ILE A 18 1.09 2.98 15.58
C ILE A 18 0.79 2.61 14.12
N SER A 19 0.38 1.37 13.86
CA SER A 19 0.04 0.90 12.52
C SER A 19 -1.12 1.69 11.91
N MET A 20 -2.16 1.96 12.71
CA MET A 20 -3.32 2.76 12.29
C MET A 20 -2.91 4.20 11.95
N LEU A 21 -2.04 4.83 12.75
CA LEU A 21 -1.52 6.17 12.45
C LEU A 21 -0.73 6.19 11.14
N ILE A 22 0.20 5.26 10.94
CA ILE A 22 1.04 5.20 9.74
C ILE A 22 0.19 5.01 8.49
N ILE A 23 -0.77 4.09 8.54
CA ILE A 23 -1.62 3.76 7.39
C ILE A 23 -2.63 4.88 7.13
N GLY A 24 -3.22 5.47 8.16
CA GLY A 24 -4.10 6.63 8.04
C GLY A 24 -3.38 7.82 7.43
N TRP A 25 -2.16 8.11 7.90
CA TRP A 25 -1.33 9.19 7.35
C TRP A 25 -0.94 8.91 5.90
N ALA A 26 -0.51 7.69 5.58
CA ALA A 26 -0.19 7.29 4.22
C ALA A 26 -1.40 7.46 3.29
N ALA A 27 -2.59 7.00 3.71
CA ALA A 27 -3.81 7.15 2.93
C ALA A 27 -4.17 8.64 2.68
N LEU A 28 -4.01 9.51 3.69
CA LEU A 28 -4.24 10.94 3.55
C LEU A 28 -3.26 11.61 2.57
N VAL A 29 -1.95 11.37 2.74
CA VAL A 29 -0.92 11.94 1.85
C VAL A 29 -1.10 11.47 0.42
N LEU A 30 -1.37 10.17 0.23
CA LEU A 30 -1.60 9.59 -1.08
C LEU A 30 -2.88 10.12 -1.74
N GLY A 31 -3.98 10.20 -0.97
CA GLY A 31 -5.24 10.75 -1.46
C GLY A 31 -5.13 12.21 -1.86
N TYR A 32 -4.47 13.03 -1.04
CA TYR A 32 -4.27 14.46 -1.33
C TYR A 32 -3.36 14.68 -2.55
N GLY A 33 -2.27 13.92 -2.65
CA GLY A 33 -1.37 13.96 -3.81
C GLY A 33 -2.05 13.54 -5.11
N PHE A 34 -2.85 12.47 -5.08
CA PHE A 34 -3.61 11.99 -6.23
C PHE A 34 -4.64 13.02 -6.71
N LEU A 35 -5.43 13.57 -5.78
CA LEU A 35 -6.49 14.53 -6.11
C LEU A 35 -5.92 15.81 -6.73
N LYS A 36 -4.84 16.36 -6.16
CA LYS A 36 -4.17 17.56 -6.69
C LYS A 36 -3.63 17.34 -8.11
N HIS A 37 -3.09 16.16 -8.40
CA HIS A 37 -2.50 15.84 -9.69
C HIS A 37 -3.57 15.63 -10.79
N GLN A 38 -4.71 15.03 -10.43
CA GLN A 38 -5.86 14.83 -11.34
C GLN A 38 -6.47 16.16 -11.80
N LEU A 39 -6.58 17.16 -10.93
CA LEU A 39 -7.15 18.47 -11.30
C LEU A 39 -6.25 19.31 -12.21
N THR A 40 -4.95 19.04 -12.28
CA THR A 40 -3.99 19.88 -13.03
C THR A 40 -3.65 19.33 -14.43
N SER A 41 -3.79 18.02 -14.67
CA SER A 41 -3.38 17.39 -15.93
C SER A 41 -4.50 17.44 -16.98
N HIS A 42 -4.63 18.57 -17.68
CA HIS A 42 -5.72 18.81 -18.65
C HIS A 42 -5.35 18.61 -20.13
N ARG A 43 -4.11 18.19 -20.45
CA ARG A 43 -3.71 17.82 -21.82
C ARG A 43 -2.57 16.83 -21.78
N SER A 44 -2.86 15.55 -22.00
CA SER A 44 -1.84 14.52 -22.02
C SER A 44 -2.13 13.44 -23.06
N SER A 45 -1.07 13.04 -23.75
CA SER A 45 -1.10 12.00 -24.79
C SER A 45 -1.66 10.68 -24.25
N LEU A 46 -2.20 9.80 -25.11
CA LEU A 46 -2.74 8.48 -24.71
C LEU A 46 -1.76 7.66 -23.83
N GLN A 47 -0.46 7.91 -23.97
CA GLN A 47 0.59 7.25 -23.21
C GLN A 47 0.77 7.81 -21.79
N GLU A 48 0.57 9.11 -21.59
CA GLU A 48 0.52 9.73 -20.26
C GLU A 48 -0.75 9.35 -19.51
N VAL A 49 -1.90 9.33 -20.20
CA VAL A 49 -3.17 8.86 -19.62
C VAL A 49 -3.01 7.43 -19.10
N ARG A 50 -2.42 6.52 -19.90
CA ARG A 50 -2.13 5.14 -19.46
C ARG A 50 -1.20 5.11 -18.24
N THR A 51 -0.17 5.94 -18.22
CA THR A 51 0.78 5.99 -17.09
C THR A 51 0.10 6.47 -15.81
N HIS A 52 -0.75 7.49 -15.90
CA HIS A 52 -1.55 7.96 -14.76
C HIS A 52 -2.53 6.92 -14.24
N TYR A 53 -3.24 6.22 -15.13
CA TYR A 53 -4.13 5.13 -14.71
C TYR A 53 -3.37 4.02 -13.99
N VAL A 54 -2.18 3.66 -14.48
CA VAL A 54 -1.35 2.65 -13.84
C VAL A 54 -0.81 3.11 -12.48
N GLN A 55 -0.41 4.38 -12.35
CA GLN A 55 -0.02 4.97 -11.06
C GLN A 55 -1.20 5.01 -10.06
N ALA A 56 -2.40 5.35 -10.52
CA ALA A 56 -3.62 5.32 -9.73
C ALA A 56 -3.94 3.91 -9.22
N LEU A 57 -3.83 2.90 -10.10
CA LEU A 57 -4.05 1.50 -9.76
C LEU A 57 -3.03 1.00 -8.73
N LEU A 58 -1.75 1.38 -8.88
CA LEU A 58 -0.74 1.05 -7.89
C LEU A 58 -1.07 1.64 -6.52
N LEU A 59 -1.48 2.91 -6.46
CA LEU A 59 -1.86 3.59 -5.22
C LEU A 59 -3.02 2.88 -4.52
N ALA A 60 -4.07 2.54 -5.27
CA ALA A 60 -5.20 1.78 -4.74
C ALA A 60 -4.75 0.42 -4.17
N LEU A 61 -3.81 -0.25 -4.84
CA LEU A 61 -3.24 -1.52 -4.38
C LEU A 61 -2.41 -1.34 -3.10
N GLU A 62 -1.65 -0.26 -2.95
CA GLU A 62 -0.88 0.03 -1.74
C GLU A 62 -1.79 0.20 -0.51
N VAL A 63 -2.92 0.89 -0.69
CA VAL A 63 -3.95 1.09 0.36
C VAL A 63 -4.65 -0.22 0.71
N LEU A 64 -4.97 -1.04 -0.29
CA LEU A 64 -5.62 -2.34 -0.08
C LEU A 64 -4.74 -3.30 0.72
N VAL A 65 -3.43 -3.33 0.43
CA VAL A 65 -2.46 -4.12 1.22
C VAL A 65 -2.40 -3.61 2.66
N ALA A 66 -2.37 -2.28 2.86
CA ALA A 66 -2.35 -1.69 4.19
C ALA A 66 -3.58 -2.07 5.03
N GLY A 67 -4.77 -2.07 4.41
CA GLY A 67 -5.99 -2.56 5.04
C GLY A 67 -5.92 -4.05 5.43
N GLY A 68 -5.33 -4.88 4.56
CA GLY A 68 -5.08 -6.30 4.87
C GLY A 68 -4.16 -6.49 6.08
N VAL A 69 -3.06 -5.74 6.16
CA VAL A 69 -2.13 -5.76 7.31
C VAL A 69 -2.85 -5.37 8.60
N LEU A 70 -3.64 -4.30 8.59
CA LEU A 70 -4.42 -3.87 9.75
C LEU A 70 -5.40 -4.95 10.22
N LEU A 71 -6.08 -5.61 9.28
CA LEU A 71 -7.05 -6.66 9.61
C LEU A 71 -6.36 -7.87 10.27
N THR A 72 -5.17 -8.26 9.80
CA THR A 72 -4.40 -9.35 10.40
C THR A 72 -3.85 -8.99 11.79
N ILE A 73 -3.51 -7.72 12.04
CA ILE A 73 -3.13 -7.23 13.38
C ILE A 73 -4.35 -7.19 14.31
N LEU A 74 -5.54 -6.90 13.77
CA LEU A 74 -6.79 -6.87 14.52
C LEU A 74 -7.26 -8.27 14.91
N HIS A 75 -7.18 -9.23 13.99
CA HIS A 75 -7.54 -10.63 14.19
C HIS A 75 -6.42 -11.53 13.65
N PRO A 76 -5.50 -11.98 14.52
CA PRO A 76 -4.41 -12.84 14.09
C PRO A 76 -4.95 -14.25 13.79
N SER A 77 -5.07 -14.60 12.51
CA SER A 77 -5.32 -15.97 12.07
C SER A 77 -4.17 -16.44 11.16
N LEU A 78 -3.76 -17.70 11.29
CA LEU A 78 -2.68 -18.27 10.46
C LEU A 78 -3.02 -18.23 8.95
N ASN A 79 -4.30 -18.36 8.61
CA ASN A 79 -4.78 -18.24 7.25
C ASN A 79 -4.59 -16.81 6.71
N ASP A 80 -4.86 -15.79 7.53
CA ASP A 80 -4.73 -14.39 7.10
C ASP A 80 -3.27 -13.96 7.00
N ILE A 81 -2.38 -14.49 7.85
CA ILE A 81 -0.93 -14.31 7.73
C ILE A 81 -0.43 -14.88 6.39
N GLY A 82 -0.89 -16.09 6.02
CA GLY A 82 -0.54 -16.71 4.74
C GLY A 82 -1.02 -15.90 3.52
N LYS A 83 -2.26 -15.39 3.56
CA LYS A 83 -2.78 -14.49 2.51
C LYS A 83 -1.98 -13.20 2.41
N LEU A 84 -1.62 -12.61 3.55
CA LEU A 84 -0.83 -11.38 3.61
C LEU A 84 0.54 -11.57 2.96
N ALA A 85 1.23 -12.68 3.27
CA ALA A 85 2.52 -13.03 2.68
C ALA A 85 2.43 -13.16 1.15
N ALA A 86 1.39 -13.83 0.64
CA ALA A 86 1.15 -13.95 -0.80
C ALA A 86 0.92 -12.59 -1.47
N ILE A 87 0.14 -11.70 -0.85
CA ILE A 87 -0.12 -10.34 -1.35
C ILE A 87 1.18 -9.53 -1.41
N ILE A 88 2.06 -9.64 -0.40
CA ILE A 88 3.35 -8.93 -0.38
C ILE A 88 4.24 -9.41 -1.53
N VAL A 89 4.34 -10.72 -1.76
CA VAL A 89 5.11 -11.26 -2.89
C VAL A 89 4.55 -10.77 -4.23
N LEU A 90 3.24 -10.82 -4.42
CA LEU A 90 2.58 -10.32 -5.62
C LEU A 90 2.90 -8.82 -5.83
N ARG A 91 2.86 -8.02 -4.75
CA ARG A 91 3.19 -6.60 -4.80
C ARG A 91 4.62 -6.35 -5.27
N ILE A 92 5.58 -7.13 -4.79
CA ILE A 92 6.99 -7.04 -5.22
C ILE A 92 7.11 -7.35 -6.71
N VAL A 93 6.42 -8.39 -7.20
CA VAL A 93 6.45 -8.80 -8.61
C VAL A 93 5.85 -7.72 -9.51
N ILE A 94 4.65 -7.21 -9.17
CA ILE A 94 3.97 -6.16 -9.94
C ILE A 94 4.81 -4.88 -9.96
N LYS A 95 5.32 -4.44 -8.79
CA LYS A 95 6.15 -3.24 -8.68
C LYS A 95 7.43 -3.36 -9.49
N LYS A 96 8.07 -4.53 -9.50
CA LYS A 96 9.27 -4.81 -10.30
C LYS A 96 8.98 -4.82 -11.80
N SER A 97 7.86 -5.44 -12.22
CA SER A 97 7.45 -5.47 -13.63
C SER A 97 7.19 -4.06 -14.16
N LEU A 98 6.46 -3.25 -13.39
CA LEU A 98 6.14 -1.90 -13.81
C LEU A 98 7.37 -0.99 -13.84
N ASN A 99 8.24 -1.08 -12.82
CA ASN A 99 9.46 -0.26 -12.78
C ASN A 99 10.38 -0.55 -13.97
N ARG A 100 10.39 -1.79 -14.49
CA ARG A 100 11.10 -2.12 -15.74
C ARG A 100 10.49 -1.44 -16.96
N SER A 101 9.16 -1.41 -17.08
CA SER A 101 8.50 -0.73 -18.21
C SER A 101 8.73 0.78 -18.23
N LEU A 102 8.89 1.42 -17.06
CA LEU A 102 9.22 2.84 -16.96
C LEU A 102 10.69 3.13 -17.33
N GLN A 103 11.63 2.33 -16.83
CA GLN A 103 13.07 2.48 -17.13
C GLN A 103 13.38 2.32 -18.63
N TYR A 104 12.68 1.41 -19.33
CA TYR A 104 12.84 1.22 -20.76
C TYR A 104 12.54 2.51 -21.58
N LYS A 105 11.70 3.41 -21.06
CA LYS A 105 11.30 4.63 -21.77
C LYS A 105 12.22 5.83 -21.52
N THR A 106 13.10 5.75 -20.52
CA THR A 106 14.01 6.85 -20.12
C THR A 106 15.45 6.63 -20.59
N GLY A 107 15.77 5.45 -21.14
CA GLY A 107 17.12 5.06 -21.59
C GLY A 107 17.42 5.27 -23.08
N SER A 108 16.61 6.02 -23.82
CA SER A 108 16.85 6.31 -25.24
C SER A 108 17.10 7.81 -25.42
N PHE A 109 18.33 8.23 -25.12
CA PHE A 109 18.95 9.42 -25.70
C PHE A 109 20.09 8.95 -26.60
#